data_AF-A0A6A4V622-F1
#
_entry.id   AF-A0A6A4V622-F1
#
_cell.length_a   1.000
_cell.length_b   1.000
_cell.length_c   1.000
_cell.angle_alpha   90.00
_cell.angle_beta   90.00
_cell.angle_gamma   90.00
#
_symmetry.space_group_name_H-M   'P 1'
#
loop_
_entity.id
_entity.type
_entity.pdbx_description
1 polymer ?
#
loop_
_entity_poly.entity_id
_entity_poly.type
_entity_poly.pdbx_seq_one_letter_code
_entity_poly.pdbx_strand_id
1 'polypeptide(L)' 'MFQIAREHGIRFLETSAKANINIERAFMELADAILAKAPGRDSVEIPDRFPQEKQTHHTGGKCC' A
#
# COMPACT_ATOMS: atom_id res chain seq x y z
N MET A 1 17.58 2.36 8.96
CA MET A 1 16.64 1.98 7.88
C MET A 1 17.07 2.43 6.50
N PHE A 2 17.36 3.71 6.24
CA PHE A 2 17.82 4.14 4.91
C PHE A 2 19.08 3.40 4.41
N GLN A 3 20.07 3.18 5.28
CA GLN A 3 21.29 2.45 4.92
C GLN A 3 21.01 0.99 4.52
N ILE A 4 20.19 0.29 5.29
CA ILE A 4 19.75 -1.10 5.02
C ILE A 4 18.98 -1.17 3.69
N ALA A 5 18.09 -0.21 3.44
CA ALA A 5 17.34 -0.15 2.19
C ALA A 5 18.26 0.04 0.98
N ARG A 6 19.27 0.92 1.09
CA ARG A 6 20.28 1.13 0.05
C ARG A 6 21.14 -0.12 -0.17
N GLU A 7 21.52 -0.82 0.90
CA GLU A 7 22.32 -2.03 0.83
C GLU A 7 21.58 -3.19 0.14
N HIS A 8 20.28 -3.33 0.37
CA HIS A 8 19.45 -4.38 -0.25
C HIS A 8 18.75 -3.97 -1.55
N GLY A 9 19.00 -2.75 -2.08
CA GLY A 9 18.32 -2.24 -3.28
C GLY A 9 16.81 -2.05 -3.10
N ILE A 10 16.35 -1.84 -1.87
CA ILE A 10 14.95 -1.61 -1.52
C ILE A 10 14.71 -0.09 -1.50
N ARG A 11 13.62 0.35 -2.14
CA ARG A 11 13.22 1.76 -2.11
C ARG A 11 12.73 2.12 -0.71
N PHE A 12 13.16 3.28 -0.21
CA PHE A 12 12.77 3.80 1.10
C PHE A 12 12.03 5.12 0.94
N LEU A 13 10.89 5.24 1.62
CA LEU A 13 10.08 6.45 1.63
C LEU A 13 9.68 6.79 3.06
N GLU A 14 10.03 7.99 3.52
CA GLU A 14 9.59 8.48 4.83
C GLU A 14 8.13 8.93 4.74
N THR A 15 7.30 8.50 5.69
CA THR A 15 5.86 8.81 5.71
C THR A 15 5.44 9.34 7.08
N SER A 16 4.47 10.24 7.10
CA SER A 16 3.78 10.63 8.35
C SER A 16 2.28 10.42 8.18
N ALA A 17 1.73 9.42 8.86
CA ALA A 17 0.29 9.17 8.86
C ALA A 17 -0.48 10.35 9.50
N LYS A 18 0.07 10.94 10.57
CA LYS A 18 -0.54 12.07 11.27
C LYS A 18 -0.61 13.32 10.40
N ALA A 19 0.40 13.55 9.56
CA ALA A 19 0.46 14.72 8.68
C ALA A 19 0.03 14.41 7.23
N ASN A 20 -0.42 13.18 6.96
CA ASN A 20 -0.72 12.68 5.61
C ASN A 20 0.42 12.90 4.59
N ILE A 21 1.66 12.74 5.03
CA ILE A 21 2.84 12.94 4.17
C ILE A 21 3.21 11.60 3.53
N ASN A 22 3.34 11.61 2.20
CA ASN A 22 3.81 10.50 1.37
C ASN A 22 2.97 9.22 1.41
N ILE A 23 1.75 9.27 1.94
CA ILE A 23 0.86 8.10 2.02
C ILE A 23 0.48 7.62 0.63
N GLU A 24 -0.13 8.48 -0.19
CA GLU A 24 -0.54 8.13 -1.56
C GLU A 24 0.65 7.71 -2.42
N ARG A 25 1.75 8.48 -2.35
CA ARG A 25 2.99 8.16 -3.08
C ARG A 25 3.56 6.78 -2.71
N ALA A 26 3.53 6.40 -1.43
CA ALA A 26 4.00 5.08 -1.00
C ALA A 26 3.20 3.94 -1.65
N PHE A 27 1.87 4.08 -1.71
CA PHE A 27 0.99 3.09 -2.33
C PHE A 27 1.18 3.02 -3.84
N MET A 28 1.27 4.18 -4.51
CA MET A 28 1.48 4.24 -5.96
C MET A 28 2.81 3.62 -6.36
N GLU A 29 3.91 4.00 -5.70
CA GLU A 29 5.23 3.43 -5.99
C GLU A 29 5.26 1.91 -5.76
N LEU A 30 4.60 1.42 -4.72
CA LEU A 30 4.48 -0.01 -4.45
C LEU A 30 3.70 -0.73 -5.55
N ALA A 31 2.54 -0.20 -5.96
CA ALA A 31 1.73 -0.76 -7.04
C ALA A 31 2.53 -0.84 -8.35
N ASP A 32 3.28 0.22 -8.69
CA ASP A 32 4.12 0.25 -9.87
C ASP A 32 5.24 -0.79 -9.83
N ALA A 33 5.89 -1.00 -8.68
CA ALA A 33 6.90 -2.05 -8.56
C ALA A 33 6.33 -3.45 -8.68
N ILE A 34 5.13 -3.67 -8.13
CA ILE A 34 4.44 -4.96 -8.25
C ILE A 34 4.08 -5.20 -9.73
N LEU A 35 3.53 -4.20 -10.41
CA LEU A 35 3.18 -4.26 -11.83
C LEU A 35 4.42 -4.55 -12.70
N ALA A 36 5.51 -3.83 -12.48
CA ALA A 36 6.76 -4.01 -13.22
C ALA A 36 7.41 -5.39 -13.01
N LYS A 37 7.13 -6.03 -11.86
CA LYS A 37 7.72 -7.32 -11.47
C LYS A 37 6.75 -8.49 -11.58
N ALA A 38 5.60 -8.30 -12.23
CA ALA A 38 4.68 -9.37 -12.59
C ALA A 38 5.07 -9.94 -13.97
N PRO A 39 5.90 -11.00 -14.07
CA PRO A 39 6.20 -11.63 -15.35
C PRO A 39 4.93 -12.27 -15.92
N GLY A 40 4.45 -11.78 -17.07
CA GLY A 40 3.47 -12.49 -17.91
C GLY A 40 1.99 -12.23 -17.63
N ARG A 41 1.58 -10.97 -17.44
CA ARG A 41 0.15 -10.62 -17.52
C ARG A 41 -0.11 -9.81 -18.78
N ASP A 42 -0.30 -10.52 -19.88
CA ASP A 42 -1.18 -10.06 -20.96
C ASP A 42 -2.46 -9.51 -20.30
N SER A 43 -2.77 -8.24 -20.54
CA SER A 43 -3.98 -7.51 -20.15
C SER A 43 -4.84 -8.16 -19.07
N VAL A 44 -4.48 -7.96 -17.79
CA VAL A 44 -5.42 -8.25 -16.71
C VAL A 44 -6.45 -7.15 -16.71
N GLU A 45 -7.62 -7.47 -17.21
CA GLU A 45 -8.85 -6.79 -16.83
C GLU A 45 -8.92 -6.81 -15.30
N ILE A 46 -8.57 -5.70 -14.65
CA ILE A 46 -8.73 -5.55 -13.19
C ILE A 46 -10.24 -5.63 -12.96
N PRO A 47 -10.77 -6.68 -12.30
CA PRO A 47 -12.16 -6.66 -11.92
C PRO A 47 -12.28 -5.57 -10.87
N ASP A 48 -12.99 -4.50 -11.21
CA ASP A 48 -13.39 -3.42 -10.31
C ASP A 48 -14.33 -4.00 -9.24
N ARG A 49 -13.76 -4.75 -8.29
CA ARG A 49 -14.50 -5.37 -7.20
C ARG A 49 -13.55 -5.68 -6.05
N PHE A 50 -13.12 -4.62 -5.39
CA PHE A 50 -12.90 -4.71 -3.96
C PHE A 50 -14.24 -5.07 -3.31
N PRO A 51 -14.36 -6.15 -2.51
CA PRO A 51 -15.52 -6.34 -1.68
C PRO A 51 -15.57 -5.17 -0.70
N GLN A 52 -16.54 -4.26 -0.85
CA GLN A 52 -16.85 -3.28 0.18
C GLN A 52 -17.29 -4.06 1.42
N GLU A 53 -16.39 -4.22 2.39
CA GLU A 53 -16.75 -4.71 3.71
C GLU A 53 -17.72 -3.69 4.31
N LYS A 54 -18.98 -4.10 4.42
CA LYS A 54 -20.05 -3.26 4.95
C LYS A 54 -19.63 -2.81 6.34
N GLN A 55 -19.41 -1.51 6.52
CA GLN A 55 -19.22 -0.90 7.82
C GLN A 55 -20.44 -1.22 8.69
N THR A 56 -20.33 -2.25 9.52
CA THR A 56 -21.24 -2.43 10.64
C THR A 56 -20.84 -1.37 11.66
N HIS A 57 -21.72 -0.39 11.84
CA HIS A 57 -21.65 0.56 12.94
C HIS A 57 -21.70 -0.22 14.27
N HIS A 58 -20.55 -0.64 14.79
CA HIS A 58 -20.44 -1.13 16.15
C HIS A 58 -20.03 0.02 17.08
N THR A 59 -21.04 0.58 17.71
CA THR A 59 -20.94 1.45 18.88
C THR A 59 -20.28 0.70 20.05
N GLY A 60 -19.14 1.21 20.51
CA GLY A 60 -18.69 1.11 21.91
C GLY A 60 -18.02 -0.19 22.35
N GLY A 61 -16.80 -0.06 22.88
CA GLY A 61 -16.16 -1.13 23.66
C GLY A 61 -14.67 -0.90 23.89
N LYS A 62 -14.33 -0.51 25.11
CA LYS A 62 -13.00 -0.16 25.64
C LYS A 62 -11.88 -1.15 25.30
N CYS A 63 -10.72 -0.60 24.93
CA CYS A 63 -9.45 -1.33 24.83
C CYS A 63 -8.92 -1.73 26.22
N CYS A 64 -8.31 -2.91 26.29
CA CYS A 64 -7.39 -3.34 27.35
C CYS A 64 -5.96 -3.27 26.82
#